data_AF-A0A7W0I289-F1
#
_entry.id   AF-A0A7W0I289-F1
#
_cell.length_a   1.000
_cell.length_b   1.000
_cell.length_c   1.000
_cell.angle_alpha   90.00
_cell.angle_beta   90.00
_cell.angle_gamma   90.00
#
_symmetry.space_group_name_H-M   'P 1'
#
loop_
_entity.id
_entity.type
_entity.pdbx_description
1 polymer ?
#
loop_
_entity_poly.entity_id
_entity_poly.type
_entity_poly.pdbx_seq_one_letter_code
_entity_poly.pdbx_strand_id
1 'polypeptide(L)'
;MIQKNLPFALVMMTLMMSVGLMNHVQMVPLLLETVQRDAWISVVILTVPICLFMIPIYYICKKTSGRNIQDWIKINYGFMPSLLFRSSWILYFIFFVFVAVKDMVMWTHVSYLPHTPVFVIALFLCGLSAIVSVFGVRMIMIACGIFLPTVSLLGFYISFANIPNKDYSSIFPVLENGVLF
;
A
#
# COMPACT_ATOMS: atom_id res chain seq x y z
N MET A 1 24.44 -1.99 18.25
CA MET A 1 23.72 -3.14 17.66
C MET A 1 23.88 -3.04 16.15
N ILE A 2 24.65 -3.96 15.55
CA ILE A 2 25.11 -3.88 14.15
C ILE A 2 23.90 -3.90 13.21
N GLN A 3 23.68 -2.83 12.44
CA GLN A 3 22.77 -2.83 11.30
C GLN A 3 23.32 -3.84 10.27
N LYS A 4 22.90 -5.10 10.38
CA LYS A 4 23.03 -6.05 9.27
C LYS A 4 22.22 -5.49 8.12
N ASN A 5 22.87 -5.28 6.97
CA ASN A 5 22.23 -4.85 5.73
C ASN A 5 20.98 -5.71 5.50
N LEU A 6 19.82 -5.06 5.48
CA LEU A 6 18.56 -5.72 5.22
C LEU A 6 18.52 -6.12 3.74
N PRO A 7 18.14 -7.36 3.41
CA PRO A 7 18.08 -7.78 2.02
C PRO A 7 17.04 -6.93 1.27
N PHE A 8 17.47 -6.33 0.17
CA PHE A 8 16.64 -5.45 -0.66
C PHE A 8 15.30 -6.09 -1.04
N ALA A 9 15.31 -7.38 -1.38
CA ALA A 9 14.10 -8.14 -1.70
C ALA A 9 13.06 -8.09 -0.57
N LEU A 10 13.49 -8.17 0.68
CA LEU A 10 12.59 -8.15 1.84
C LEU A 10 11.97 -6.78 2.08
N VAL A 11 12.73 -5.72 1.81
CA VAL A 11 12.23 -4.35 1.82
C VAL A 11 11.17 -4.18 0.72
N MET A 12 11.46 -4.63 -0.50
CA MET A 12 10.50 -4.57 -1.61
C MET A 12 9.23 -5.36 -1.31
N MET A 13 9.35 -6.58 -0.79
CA MET A 13 8.19 -7.41 -0.41
C MET A 13 7.33 -6.74 0.66
N THR A 14 7.93 -6.04 1.60
CA THR A 14 7.21 -5.30 2.64
C THR A 14 6.44 -4.11 2.04
N LEU A 15 7.07 -3.36 1.14
CA LEU A 15 6.42 -2.27 0.41
C LEU A 15 5.25 -2.79 -0.43
N MET A 16 5.42 -3.89 -1.17
CA MET A 16 4.35 -4.52 -1.94
C MET A 16 3.20 -4.98 -1.04
N MET A 17 3.50 -5.59 0.11
CA MET A 17 2.48 -6.04 1.07
C MET A 17 1.68 -4.87 1.65
N SER A 18 2.31 -3.70 1.85
CA SER A 18 1.62 -2.52 2.39
C SER A 18 0.57 -1.90 1.47
N VAL A 19 0.65 -2.15 0.16
CA VAL A 19 -0.27 -1.54 -0.83
C VAL A 19 -1.27 -2.55 -1.42
N GLY A 20 -1.06 -3.84 -1.21
CA GLY A 20 -1.79 -4.92 -1.88
C GLY A 20 -3.30 -4.85 -1.70
N LEU A 21 -3.81 -4.81 -0.47
CA LEU A 21 -5.26 -4.82 -0.23
C LEU A 21 -5.95 -3.58 -0.78
N MET A 22 -5.44 -2.40 -0.43
CA MET A 22 -6.04 -1.12 -0.84
C MET A 22 -6.13 -1.02 -2.36
N ASN A 23 -5.02 -1.28 -3.06
CA ASN A 23 -4.98 -1.06 -4.50
C ASN A 23 -5.61 -2.21 -5.30
N HIS A 24 -5.30 -3.47 -4.97
CA HIS A 24 -5.71 -4.61 -5.80
C HIS A 24 -7.10 -5.15 -5.44
N VAL A 25 -7.52 -5.11 -4.17
CA VAL A 25 -8.79 -5.73 -3.72
C VAL A 25 -9.89 -4.70 -3.58
N GLN A 26 -9.59 -3.51 -3.05
CA GLN A 26 -10.61 -2.49 -2.78
C GLN A 26 -10.78 -1.50 -3.95
N MET A 27 -9.68 -1.00 -4.54
CA MET A 27 -9.77 0.01 -5.60
C MET A 27 -10.16 -0.55 -6.96
N VAL A 28 -9.79 -1.79 -7.30
CA VAL A 28 -10.14 -2.38 -8.61
C VAL A 28 -11.67 -2.43 -8.84
N PRO A 29 -12.49 -2.95 -7.91
CA PRO A 29 -13.94 -2.91 -8.08
C PRO A 29 -14.50 -1.49 -8.24
N LEU A 30 -13.99 -0.52 -7.46
CA LEU A 30 -14.41 0.88 -7.54
C LEU A 30 -14.07 1.51 -8.90
N LEU A 31 -12.90 1.20 -9.45
CA LEU A 31 -12.50 1.63 -10.79
C LEU A 31 -13.38 1.00 -11.88
N LEU A 32 -13.73 -0.28 -11.73
CA LEU A 32 -14.65 -0.97 -12.63
C LEU A 32 -16.09 -0.45 -12.53
N GLU A 33 -16.53 0.02 -11.36
CA GLU A 33 -17.86 0.61 -11.24
C GLU A 33 -17.95 1.98 -11.94
N THR A 34 -16.88 2.76 -11.88
CA THR A 34 -16.84 4.14 -12.38
C THR A 34 -16.49 4.24 -13.86
N VAL A 35 -15.44 3.54 -14.31
CA VAL A 35 -14.88 3.61 -15.68
C VAL A 35 -15.24 2.35 -16.49
N GLN A 36 -15.82 1.34 -15.83
CA GLN A 36 -16.25 0.09 -16.47
C GLN A 36 -15.11 -0.57 -17.24
N ARG A 37 -15.30 -0.81 -18.53
CA ARG A 37 -14.37 -1.55 -19.38
C ARG A 37 -13.03 -0.85 -19.60
N ASP A 38 -12.97 0.47 -19.49
CA ASP A 38 -11.76 1.25 -19.77
C ASP A 38 -10.85 1.42 -18.53
N ALA A 39 -11.23 0.82 -17.38
CA ALA A 39 -10.49 0.91 -16.13
C ALA A 39 -9.01 0.47 -16.23
N TRP A 40 -8.70 -0.48 -17.11
CA TRP A 40 -7.33 -0.95 -17.32
C TRP A 40 -6.43 0.13 -17.96
N ILE A 41 -7.00 1.03 -18.78
CA ILE A 41 -6.27 2.13 -19.42
C ILE A 41 -5.82 3.13 -18.36
N SER A 42 -6.68 3.43 -17.38
CA SER A 42 -6.35 4.32 -16.26
C SER A 42 -5.11 3.82 -15.51
N VAL A 43 -4.99 2.51 -15.30
CA VAL A 43 -3.81 1.88 -14.67
C VAL A 43 -2.56 2.04 -15.54
N VAL A 44 -2.66 1.86 -16.86
CA VAL A 44 -1.54 2.06 -17.78
C VAL A 44 -1.09 3.53 -17.80
N ILE A 45 -2.03 4.47 -17.87
CA ILE A 45 -1.74 5.92 -17.85
C ILE A 45 -1.01 6.31 -16.55
N LEU A 46 -1.39 5.74 -15.41
CA LEU A 46 -0.73 5.98 -14.11
C LEU A 46 0.76 5.60 -14.08
N THR A 47 1.23 4.77 -15.01
CA THR A 47 2.66 4.40 -15.12
C THR A 47 3.54 5.65 -15.30
N VAL A 48 3.10 6.61 -16.13
CA VAL A 48 3.90 7.80 -16.44
C VAL A 48 4.07 8.72 -15.21
N PRO A 49 2.99 9.12 -14.50
CA PRO A 49 3.11 9.87 -13.25
C PRO A 49 3.97 9.17 -12.19
N ILE A 50 3.87 7.84 -12.05
CA ILE A 50 4.68 7.08 -11.09
C ILE A 50 6.17 7.16 -11.46
N CYS A 51 6.52 6.96 -12.74
CA CYS A 51 7.90 7.10 -13.21
C CYS A 51 8.44 8.52 -12.96
N LEU A 52 7.64 9.55 -13.21
CA LEU A 52 8.01 10.94 -12.93
C LEU A 52 8.22 11.19 -11.43
N PHE A 53 7.37 10.59 -10.58
CA PHE A 53 7.49 10.70 -9.13
C PHE A 53 8.75 10.03 -8.56
N MET A 54 9.33 9.05 -9.26
CA MET A 54 10.60 8.44 -8.84
C MET A 54 11.80 9.38 -8.98
N ILE A 55 11.74 10.39 -9.86
CA ILE A 55 12.83 11.36 -10.08
C ILE A 55 13.16 12.15 -8.81
N PRO A 56 12.21 12.84 -8.14
CA PRO A 56 12.51 13.56 -6.90
C PRO A 56 12.96 12.61 -5.78
N ILE A 57 12.39 11.41 -5.68
CA ILE A 57 12.82 10.40 -4.69
C ILE A 57 14.30 10.05 -4.89
N TYR A 58 14.70 9.76 -6.13
CA TYR A 58 16.09 9.46 -6.46
C TYR A 58 17.04 10.62 -6.08
N TYR A 59 16.65 11.84 -6.39
CA TYR A 59 17.44 13.03 -6.04
C TYR A 59 17.60 13.18 -4.52
N ILE A 60 16.52 12.99 -3.75
CA ILE A 60 16.54 13.04 -2.29
C ILE A 60 17.45 11.94 -1.72
N CYS A 61 17.33 10.70 -2.22
CA CYS A 61 18.18 9.59 -1.79
C CYS A 61 19.66 9.89 -2.04
N LYS A 62 20.02 10.42 -3.21
CA LYS A 62 21.39 10.81 -3.56
C LYS A 62 21.91 11.90 -2.62
N LYS A 63 21.11 12.94 -2.38
CA LYS A 63 21.48 14.10 -1.55
C LYS A 63 21.62 13.75 -0.06
N THR A 64 20.84 12.78 0.40
CA THR A 64 20.86 12.34 1.80
C THR A 64 22.02 11.37 2.08
N SER A 65 22.59 10.74 1.04
CA SER A 65 23.73 9.80 1.12
C SER A 65 23.51 8.68 2.15
N GLY A 66 22.27 8.18 2.25
CA GLY A 66 21.91 7.11 3.18
C GLY A 66 21.70 7.51 4.64
N ARG A 67 21.79 8.80 4.99
CA ARG A 67 21.38 9.29 6.31
C ARG A 67 19.85 9.31 6.45
N ASN A 68 19.35 9.38 7.68
CA ASN A 68 17.94 9.66 7.89
C ASN A 68 17.63 11.07 7.37
N ILE A 69 16.54 11.23 6.61
CA ILE A 69 16.12 12.51 6.04
C ILE A 69 15.89 13.57 7.13
N GLN A 70 15.41 13.16 8.31
CA GLN A 70 15.18 14.05 9.45
C GLN A 70 16.50 14.63 9.97
N ASP A 71 17.54 13.79 10.09
CA ASP A 71 18.88 14.20 10.51
C ASP A 71 19.53 15.08 9.44
N TRP A 72 19.35 14.74 8.17
CA TRP A 72 19.85 15.53 7.06
C TRP A 72 19.24 16.93 7.04
N ILE A 73 17.93 17.07 7.25
CA ILE A 73 17.28 18.38 7.35
C ILE A 73 17.82 19.16 8.55
N LYS A 74 17.99 18.50 9.70
CA LYS A 74 18.50 19.15 10.91
C LYS A 74 19.91 19.72 10.73
N ILE A 75 20.78 18.97 10.06
CA ILE A 75 22.17 19.38 9.82
C ILE A 75 22.25 20.54 8.80
N ASN A 76 21.45 20.51 7.74
CA ASN A 76 21.54 21.49 6.65
C ASN A 76 20.71 22.76 6.88
N TYR A 77 19.55 22.64 7.53
CA TYR A 77 18.56 23.73 7.67
C TYR A 77 18.26 24.09 9.13
N GLY A 78 18.86 23.39 10.09
CA GLY A 78 18.69 23.66 11.52
C GLY A 78 17.46 23.00 12.15
N PHE A 79 17.21 23.34 13.42
CA PHE A 79 16.23 22.66 14.26
C PHE A 79 14.77 22.93 13.84
N MET A 80 14.41 24.19 13.55
CA MET A 80 13.00 24.54 13.26
C MET A 80 12.44 23.85 12.01
N PRO A 81 13.14 23.85 10.85
CA PRO A 81 12.65 23.13 9.68
C PRO A 81 12.57 21.61 9.90
N SER A 82 13.51 21.04 10.66
CA SER A 82 13.48 19.61 11.02
C SER A 82 12.28 19.26 11.89
N LEU A 83 11.94 20.12 12.86
CA LEU A 83 10.79 19.93 13.74
C LEU A 83 9.46 20.01 12.97
N LEU A 84 9.30 21.00 12.09
CA LEU A 84 8.11 21.15 11.25
C LEU A 84 7.93 19.95 10.30
N PHE A 85 9.01 19.50 9.69
CA PHE A 85 8.98 18.31 8.84
C PHE A 85 8.56 17.07 9.64
N ARG A 86 9.18 16.86 10.81
CA ARG A 86 8.87 15.73 11.69
C ARG A 86 7.43 15.76 12.17
N SER A 87 6.91 16.90 12.61
CA SER A 87 5.51 17.01 13.08
C SER A 87 4.52 16.73 11.95
N SER A 88 4.78 17.24 10.75
CA SER A 88 3.94 17.01 9.57
C SER A 88 3.88 15.52 9.21
N TRP A 89 5.02 14.81 9.24
CA TRP A 89 5.05 13.36 9.01
C TRP A 89 4.35 12.56 10.09
N ILE A 90 4.49 12.93 11.36
CA ILE A 90 3.77 12.28 12.45
C ILE A 90 2.26 12.40 12.25
N LEU A 91 1.78 13.60 11.92
CA LEU A 91 0.35 13.84 11.66
C LEU A 91 -0.15 13.02 10.46
N TYR A 92 0.64 13.00 9.38
CA TYR A 92 0.35 12.17 8.20
C TYR A 92 0.23 10.69 8.57
N PHE A 93 1.18 10.13 9.32
CA PHE A 93 1.14 8.72 9.71
C PHE A 93 -0.02 8.39 10.66
N ILE A 94 -0.39 9.30 11.57
CA ILE A 94 -1.58 9.12 12.42
C ILE A 94 -2.84 9.01 11.54
N PHE A 95 -3.00 9.93 10.59
CA PHE A 95 -4.14 9.90 9.67
C PHE A 95 -4.12 8.64 8.80
N PHE A 96 -2.96 8.27 8.27
CA PHE A 96 -2.79 7.07 7.46
C PHE A 96 -3.18 5.79 8.22
N VAL A 97 -2.72 5.64 9.48
CA VAL A 97 -3.09 4.51 10.32
C VAL A 97 -4.59 4.49 10.62
N PHE A 98 -5.19 5.66 10.89
CA PHE A 98 -6.63 5.75 11.12
C PHE A 98 -7.44 5.26 9.92
N VAL A 99 -7.11 5.72 8.71
CA VAL A 99 -7.76 5.28 7.47
C VAL A 99 -7.54 3.79 7.24
N ALA A 100 -6.30 3.31 7.38
CA ALA A 100 -5.97 1.90 7.19
C ALA A 100 -6.73 0.98 8.16
N VAL A 101 -6.85 1.34 9.43
CA VAL A 101 -7.64 0.58 10.42
C VAL A 101 -9.11 0.60 10.05
N LYS A 102 -9.67 1.77 9.70
CA LYS A 102 -11.08 1.88 9.31
C LYS A 102 -11.39 0.96 8.13
N ASP A 103 -10.57 0.98 7.09
CA ASP A 103 -10.82 0.22 5.86
C ASP A 103 -10.65 -1.28 6.09
N MET A 104 -9.65 -1.69 6.88
CA MET A 104 -9.45 -3.10 7.25
C MET A 104 -10.59 -3.65 8.11
N VAL A 105 -11.05 -2.87 9.09
CA VAL A 105 -12.16 -3.27 9.96
C VAL A 105 -13.45 -3.41 9.16
N MET A 106 -13.77 -2.42 8.31
CA MET A 106 -14.98 -2.47 7.49
C MET A 106 -14.94 -3.62 6.48
N TRP A 107 -13.80 -3.83 5.83
CA TRP A 107 -13.63 -4.96 4.92
C TRP A 107 -13.81 -6.30 5.63
N THR A 108 -13.26 -6.44 6.84
CA THR A 108 -13.40 -7.66 7.66
C THR A 108 -14.85 -7.88 8.11
N HIS A 109 -15.52 -6.82 8.55
CA HIS A 109 -16.92 -6.86 8.98
C HIS A 109 -17.83 -7.31 7.84
N VAL A 110 -17.71 -6.68 6.67
CA VAL A 110 -18.56 -6.98 5.50
C VAL A 110 -18.27 -8.36 4.92
N SER A 111 -17.00 -8.78 4.89
CA SER A 111 -16.61 -10.01 4.18
C SER A 111 -16.68 -11.27 5.04
N TYR A 112 -16.41 -11.18 6.34
CA TYR A 112 -16.18 -12.36 7.19
C TYR A 112 -16.96 -12.36 8.50
N LEU A 113 -17.14 -11.22 9.17
CA LEU A 113 -17.79 -11.13 10.48
C LEU A 113 -18.95 -10.11 10.51
N PRO A 114 -20.03 -10.31 9.72
CA PRO A 114 -21.11 -9.33 9.58
C PRO A 114 -21.95 -9.15 10.85
N HIS A 115 -21.89 -10.11 11.79
CA HIS A 115 -22.62 -10.07 13.05
C HIS A 115 -21.76 -9.59 14.23
N THR A 116 -20.48 -9.30 14.03
CA THR A 116 -19.59 -8.86 15.12
C THR A 116 -19.50 -7.34 15.12
N PRO A 117 -19.64 -6.67 16.28
CA PRO A 117 -19.52 -5.22 16.34
C PRO A 117 -18.16 -4.71 15.83
N VAL A 118 -18.19 -3.68 14.99
CA VAL A 118 -17.02 -3.00 14.39
C VAL A 118 -15.94 -2.67 15.43
N PHE A 119 -16.35 -2.22 16.62
CA PHE A 119 -15.43 -1.89 17.72
C PHE A 119 -14.60 -3.09 18.19
N VAL A 120 -15.19 -4.29 18.27
CA VAL A 120 -14.51 -5.51 18.71
C VAL A 120 -13.44 -5.91 17.68
N ILE A 121 -13.79 -5.84 16.39
CA ILE A 121 -12.86 -6.11 15.28
C ILE A 121 -11.70 -5.11 15.31
N ALA A 122 -11.99 -3.82 15.49
CA ALA A 122 -10.98 -2.77 15.57
C ALA A 122 -10.01 -3.00 16.75
N LEU A 123 -10.54 -3.30 17.94
CA LEU A 123 -9.73 -3.57 19.11
C LEU A 123 -8.80 -4.77 18.89
N PHE A 124 -9.33 -5.84 18.28
CA PHE A 124 -8.55 -7.03 17.99
C PHE A 124 -7.42 -6.76 16.97
N LEU A 125 -7.72 -6.12 15.84
CA LEU A 125 -6.72 -5.79 14.82
C LEU A 125 -5.65 -4.81 15.32
N CYS A 126 -6.06 -3.79 16.10
CA CYS A 126 -5.12 -2.88 16.76
C CYS A 126 -4.26 -3.60 17.80
N GLY A 127 -4.84 -4.50 18.59
CA GLY A 127 -4.11 -5.31 19.57
C GLY A 127 -3.07 -6.21 18.91
N LEU A 128 -3.44 -6.91 17.84
CA LEU A 128 -2.52 -7.75 17.08
C LEU A 128 -1.37 -6.93 16.47
N SER A 129 -1.68 -5.79 15.83
CA SER A 129 -0.65 -4.95 15.24
C SER A 129 0.28 -4.34 16.29
N ALA A 130 -0.23 -3.97 17.46
CA ALA A 130 0.60 -3.53 18.59
C ALA A 130 1.55 -4.64 19.06
N ILE A 131 1.05 -5.87 19.24
CA ILE A 131 1.90 -7.02 19.62
C ILE A 131 2.99 -7.26 18.58
N VAL A 132 2.62 -7.27 17.29
CA VAL A 132 3.56 -7.49 16.20
C VAL A 132 4.62 -6.39 16.13
N SER A 133 4.25 -5.13 16.44
CA SER A 133 5.18 -4.01 16.43
C SER A 133 6.31 -4.15 17.45
N VAL A 134 6.09 -4.86 18.57
CA VAL A 134 7.10 -5.10 19.63
C VAL A 134 8.23 -6.00 19.14
N PHE A 135 7.97 -6.93 18.20
CA PHE A 135 9.00 -7.81 17.64
C PHE A 135 9.97 -7.09 16.68
N GLY A 136 9.69 -5.82 16.37
CA GLY A 136 10.55 -4.96 15.56
C GLY A 136 10.43 -5.17 14.06
N VAL A 137 10.95 -4.21 13.30
CA VAL A 137 10.78 -4.10 11.85
C VAL A 137 11.33 -5.32 11.10
N ARG A 138 12.41 -5.94 11.58
CA ARG A 138 13.01 -7.12 10.93
C ARG A 138 12.07 -8.32 10.92
N MET A 139 11.34 -8.55 12.01
CA MET A 139 10.39 -9.66 12.10
C MET A 139 9.19 -9.42 11.18
N ILE A 140 8.70 -8.17 11.14
CA ILE A 140 7.63 -7.75 10.21
C ILE A 140 8.03 -8.03 8.77
N MET A 141 9.23 -7.61 8.37
CA MET A 141 9.71 -7.80 7.01
C MET A 141 9.85 -9.28 6.65
N ILE A 142 10.34 -10.14 7.56
CA ILE A 142 10.39 -11.60 7.35
C ILE A 142 8.99 -12.17 7.17
N ALA A 143 8.03 -11.76 8.01
CA ALA A 143 6.64 -12.16 7.87
C ALA A 143 6.05 -11.74 6.53
N CYS A 144 6.27 -10.49 6.08
CA CYS A 144 5.85 -10.03 4.75
C CYS A 144 6.49 -10.85 3.63
N GLY A 145 7.77 -11.21 3.76
CA GLY A 145 8.45 -12.06 2.78
C GLY A 145 7.87 -13.47 2.65
N ILE A 146 7.27 -13.99 3.72
CA ILE A 146 6.56 -15.29 3.71
C ILE A 146 5.13 -15.11 3.19
N PHE A 147 4.40 -14.09 3.66
CA PHE A 147 3.00 -13.90 3.32
C PHE A 147 2.79 -13.43 1.88
N LEU A 148 3.65 -12.58 1.33
CA LEU A 148 3.45 -12.01 0.00
C LEU A 148 3.36 -13.11 -1.08
N PRO A 149 4.30 -14.07 -1.19
CA PRO A 149 4.17 -15.17 -2.16
C PRO A 149 2.88 -15.97 -1.98
N THR A 150 2.49 -16.28 -0.74
CA THR A 150 1.27 -17.04 -0.46
C THR A 150 0.02 -16.28 -0.91
N VAL A 151 -0.10 -15.00 -0.57
CA VAL A 151 -1.24 -14.16 -0.96
C VAL A 151 -1.27 -13.95 -2.47
N SER A 152 -0.13 -13.74 -3.12
CA SER A 152 -0.06 -13.61 -4.58
C SER A 152 -0.47 -14.90 -5.29
N LEU A 153 -0.02 -16.06 -4.81
CA LEU A 153 -0.42 -17.37 -5.36
C LEU A 153 -1.94 -17.59 -5.26
N LEU A 154 -2.54 -17.26 -4.10
CA LEU A 154 -3.99 -17.33 -3.92
C LEU A 154 -4.72 -16.35 -4.85
N GLY A 155 -4.18 -15.14 -5.04
CA GLY A 155 -4.72 -14.16 -5.99
C GLY A 155 -4.73 -14.67 -7.44
N PHE A 156 -3.61 -15.23 -7.90
CA PHE A 156 -3.54 -15.85 -9.23
C PHE A 156 -4.47 -17.05 -9.36
N TYR A 157 -4.56 -17.89 -8.32
CA TYR A 157 -5.49 -19.01 -8.29
C TYR A 157 -6.94 -18.56 -8.50
N ILE A 158 -7.41 -17.55 -7.74
CA ILE A 158 -8.76 -17.00 -7.91
C ILE A 158 -8.96 -16.45 -9.33
N SER A 159 -7.94 -15.79 -9.88
CA SER A 159 -8.00 -15.24 -11.24
C SER A 159 -8.11 -16.32 -12.31
N PHE A 160 -7.35 -17.41 -12.19
CA PHE A 160 -7.34 -18.52 -13.14
C PHE A 160 -8.59 -19.41 -13.01
N ALA A 161 -9.02 -19.70 -11.78
CA ALA A 161 -10.24 -20.46 -11.53
C ALA A 161 -11.49 -19.77 -12.10
N ASN A 162 -11.48 -18.43 -12.18
CA ASN A 162 -12.56 -17.64 -12.75
C ASN A 162 -12.45 -17.37 -14.25
N ILE A 163 -11.44 -17.89 -14.97
CA ILE A 163 -11.35 -17.73 -16.44
C ILE A 163 -12.66 -18.10 -17.16
N PRO A 164 -13.36 -19.21 -16.83
CA PRO A 164 -14.60 -19.56 -17.51
C PRO A 164 -15.73 -18.51 -17.36
N ASN A 165 -15.68 -17.71 -16.30
CA ASN A 165 -16.66 -16.66 -16.02
C ASN A 165 -16.23 -15.28 -16.53
N LYS A 166 -15.04 -15.15 -17.13
CA LYS A 166 -14.49 -13.89 -17.65
C LYS A 166 -14.77 -13.78 -19.15
N ASP A 167 -15.64 -12.86 -19.51
CA ASP A 167 -15.83 -12.48 -20.90
C ASP A 167 -14.77 -11.44 -21.33
N TYR A 168 -13.70 -11.93 -21.96
CA TYR A 168 -12.62 -11.07 -22.47
C TYR A 168 -13.03 -10.22 -23.68
N SER A 169 -14.17 -10.51 -24.32
CA SER A 169 -14.68 -9.67 -25.42
C SER A 169 -15.11 -8.29 -24.92
N SER A 170 -15.49 -8.19 -23.64
CA SER A 170 -15.90 -6.93 -22.98
C SER A 170 -14.79 -5.88 -22.85
N ILE A 171 -13.54 -6.22 -23.20
CA ILE A 171 -12.41 -5.28 -23.23
C ILE A 171 -12.47 -4.36 -24.46
N PHE A 172 -13.21 -4.77 -25.51
CA PHE A 172 -13.39 -4.01 -26.74
C PHE A 172 -14.89 -3.72 -27.00
N PRO A 173 -15.23 -2.64 -27.73
CA PRO A 173 -14.34 -1.58 -28.21
C PRO A 173 -13.89 -0.65 -27.07
N VAL A 174 -12.66 -0.14 -27.20
CA VAL A 174 -12.06 0.81 -26.26
C VAL A 174 -12.71 2.19 -26.45
N LEU A 175 -12.99 2.91 -25.37
CA LEU A 175 -13.60 4.25 -25.40
C LEU A 175 -14.99 4.31 -26.07
N GLU A 176 -15.83 3.29 -25.90
CA GLU A 176 -17.20 3.28 -26.47
C GLU A 176 -18.03 4.48 -25.99
N ASN A 177 -17.81 4.93 -24.75
CA ASN A 177 -18.50 6.07 -24.14
C ASN A 177 -17.78 7.41 -24.35
N GLY A 178 -16.76 7.47 -25.21
CA GLY A 178 -15.91 8.64 -25.41
C GLY A 178 -14.89 8.86 -24.28
N VAL A 179 -14.12 9.95 -24.37
CA VAL A 179 -13.15 10.33 -23.34
C VAL A 179 -13.83 11.25 -22.34
N LEU A 180 -14.42 10.68 -21.29
CA LEU A 180 -14.85 11.45 -20.12
C LEU A 180 -13.60 11.84 -19.33
N PHE A 181 -13.07 13.03 -19.64
CA PHE A 181 -12.22 13.78 -18.72
C PHE A 181 -13.10 14.59 -17.76
#